data_AF-A0A1I5YYG4-F1
#
_entry.id   AF-A0A1I5YYG4-F1
#
_cell.length_a   1.000
_cell.length_b   1.000
_cell.length_c   1.000
_cell.angle_alpha   90.00
_cell.angle_beta   90.00
_cell.angle_gamma   90.00
#
_symmetry.space_group_name_H-M   'P 1'
#
loop_
_entity.id
_entity.type
_entity.pdbx_description
1 polymer ?
#
loop_
_entity_poly.entity_id
_entity_poly.type
_entity_poly.pdbx_seq_one_letter_code
_entity_poly.pdbx_strand_id
1 'polypeptide(L)'
;MAHFIGQIGAESNLSSLKEDYCYSKDRIKVIFGKVKYCDLFVGYESNLDECNGDEPTSCIPKLTKITSDLVVKDKYKCSIKLFDYVYSCRLDNGTPNSGDGGRFRGRAFLHLTGKEKYKDLQTNWNTTFPDNKKDFTCDSDACEATRELLITDLDFAMQSSLAFWKSVNANTLATTVDDDSIEKVSRKVNGGPNGLPQRKTLTKKAYNLLK
;
A
#
# COMPACT_ATOMS: atom_id res chain seq x y z
N MET A 1 -1.19 1.31 23.00
CA MET A 1 -0.35 2.39 22.43
C MET A 1 0.95 1.85 21.80
N ALA A 2 1.81 1.14 22.54
CA ALA A 2 3.10 0.65 22.02
C ALA A 2 2.99 -0.17 20.73
N HIS A 3 2.01 -1.08 20.64
CA HIS A 3 1.75 -1.86 19.42
C HIS A 3 1.45 -0.96 18.22
N PHE A 4 0.54 -0.01 18.38
CA PHE A 4 0.19 0.92 17.30
C PHE A 4 1.43 1.67 16.80
N ILE A 5 2.21 2.28 17.71
CA ILE A 5 3.46 2.99 17.38
C ILE A 5 4.45 2.07 16.67
N GLY A 6 4.61 0.82 17.14
CA GLY A 6 5.51 -0.14 16.51
C GLY A 6 5.08 -0.54 15.10
N GLN A 7 3.77 -0.63 14.84
CA GLN A 7 3.23 -0.88 13.50
C GLN A 7 3.46 0.32 12.58
N ILE A 8 3.00 1.52 12.95
CA ILE A 8 3.18 2.70 12.11
C ILE A 8 4.65 3.06 11.91
N GLY A 9 5.50 2.82 12.91
CA GLY A 9 6.95 3.01 12.78
C GLY A 9 7.59 2.03 11.80
N ALA A 10 7.10 0.80 11.70
CA ALA A 10 7.61 -0.17 10.73
C ALA A 10 7.15 0.15 9.29
N GLU A 11 5.93 0.68 9.12
CA GLU A 11 5.40 1.05 7.80
C GLU A 11 6.00 2.34 7.24
N SER A 12 6.08 3.37 8.08
CA SER A 12 6.32 4.73 7.64
C SER A 12 7.61 5.35 8.17
N ASN A 13 8.33 4.66 9.06
CA ASN A 13 9.37 5.27 9.91
C ASN A 13 8.88 6.53 10.65
N LEU A 14 7.56 6.70 10.80
CA LEU A 14 6.90 7.92 11.31
C LEU A 14 7.17 9.19 10.49
N SER A 15 7.72 9.06 9.28
CA SER A 15 8.11 10.20 8.44
C SER A 15 7.62 10.10 7.00
N SER A 16 7.27 8.90 6.52
CA SER A 16 6.84 8.65 5.15
C SER A 16 5.36 8.30 5.08
N LEU A 17 4.52 9.25 4.68
CA LEU A 17 3.07 9.07 4.57
C LEU A 17 2.61 8.64 3.17
N LYS A 18 3.54 8.42 2.24
CA LYS A 18 3.21 7.98 0.89
C LYS A 18 4.25 7.01 0.36
N GLU A 19 3.78 6.11 -0.47
CA GLU A 19 4.64 5.36 -1.36
C GLU A 19 5.10 6.28 -2.50
N ASP A 20 6.42 6.35 -2.72
CA ASP A 20 7.00 7.09 -3.83
C ASP A 20 7.03 6.20 -5.08
N TYR A 21 6.57 6.74 -6.22
CA TYR A 21 6.62 6.09 -7.52
C TYR A 21 7.82 6.54 -8.36
N CYS A 22 8.64 7.47 -7.85
CA CYS A 22 9.78 8.03 -8.56
C CYS A 22 11.02 7.12 -8.58
N TYR A 23 10.95 5.99 -9.31
CA TYR A 23 12.07 5.04 -9.40
C TYR A 23 12.92 5.22 -10.66
N SER A 24 14.23 4.97 -10.53
CA SER A 24 15.11 4.75 -11.68
C SER A 24 14.79 3.41 -12.35
N LYS A 25 15.14 3.26 -13.63
CA LYS A 25 14.92 2.01 -14.39
C LYS A 25 15.54 0.79 -13.71
N ASP A 26 16.75 0.94 -13.17
CA ASP A 26 17.43 -0.16 -12.47
C ASP A 26 16.71 -0.55 -11.17
N ARG A 27 16.23 0.44 -10.41
CA ARG A 27 15.43 0.17 -9.21
C ARG A 27 14.10 -0.48 -9.54
N ILE A 28 13.44 -0.06 -10.63
CA ILE A 28 12.20 -0.72 -11.10
C ILE A 28 12.45 -2.19 -11.40
N LYS A 29 13.52 -2.50 -12.15
CA LYS A 29 13.88 -3.89 -12.46
C LYS A 29 14.15 -4.71 -11.19
N VAL A 30 14.84 -4.14 -10.21
CA VAL A 30 15.17 -4.85 -8.95
C VAL A 30 13.93 -5.09 -8.07
N ILE A 31 13.05 -4.09 -7.93
CA ILE A 31 11.91 -4.16 -6.99
C ILE A 31 10.70 -4.85 -7.63
N PHE A 32 10.40 -4.51 -8.89
CA PHE A 32 9.18 -4.89 -9.58
C PHE A 32 9.43 -5.84 -10.76
N GLY A 33 10.67 -6.14 -11.13
CA GLY A 33 10.97 -7.06 -12.22
C GLY A 33 10.54 -8.48 -11.91
N LYS A 34 9.33 -8.84 -12.34
CA LYS A 34 8.78 -10.20 -12.26
C LYS A 34 8.21 -10.55 -13.63
N VAL A 35 8.23 -11.84 -13.97
CA VAL A 35 7.78 -12.33 -15.29
C VAL A 35 6.34 -11.88 -15.61
N LYS A 36 5.46 -11.86 -14.61
CA LYS A 36 4.09 -11.38 -14.74
C LYS A 36 3.94 -9.87 -15.03
N TYR A 37 4.97 -9.09 -14.74
CA TYR A 37 5.03 -7.65 -15.03
C TYR A 37 5.89 -7.39 -16.26
N CYS A 38 5.72 -8.21 -17.28
CA CYS A 38 6.56 -8.20 -18.47
C CYS A 38 6.47 -6.90 -19.28
N ASP A 39 5.34 -6.16 -19.22
CA ASP A 39 5.21 -4.89 -19.96
C ASP A 39 6.21 -3.83 -19.49
N LEU A 40 6.78 -3.99 -18.28
CA LEU A 40 7.84 -3.12 -17.78
C LEU A 40 9.02 -3.04 -18.75
N PHE A 41 9.27 -4.07 -19.56
CA PHE A 41 10.49 -4.20 -20.34
C PHE A 41 10.29 -3.90 -21.83
N VAL A 42 11.26 -3.21 -22.43
CA VAL A 42 11.29 -2.92 -23.87
C VAL A 42 11.19 -4.23 -24.66
N GLY A 43 10.33 -4.25 -25.68
CA GLY A 43 10.11 -5.42 -26.54
C GLY A 43 9.05 -6.40 -26.04
N TYR A 44 8.37 -6.12 -24.93
CA TYR A 44 7.27 -6.91 -24.37
C TYR A 44 6.02 -6.05 -24.25
N GLU A 45 4.89 -6.48 -24.81
CA GLU A 45 3.62 -5.75 -24.71
C GLU A 45 2.53 -6.61 -24.05
N SER A 46 1.83 -6.03 -23.06
CA SER A 46 0.67 -6.62 -22.36
C SER A 46 -0.60 -5.84 -22.75
N ASN A 47 -1.77 -6.51 -22.76
CA ASN A 47 -3.05 -5.81 -22.85
C ASN A 47 -3.34 -5.12 -21.51
N LEU A 48 -3.36 -3.79 -21.52
CA LEU A 48 -3.52 -2.93 -20.34
C LEU A 48 -4.98 -2.67 -19.95
N ASP A 49 -5.93 -3.19 -20.74
CA ASP A 49 -7.37 -3.08 -20.51
C ASP A 49 -8.00 -4.38 -20.00
N GLU A 50 -7.18 -5.40 -19.73
CA GLU A 50 -7.64 -6.70 -19.26
C GLU A 50 -6.80 -7.20 -18.08
N CYS A 51 -7.43 -8.07 -17.29
CA CYS A 51 -6.80 -8.79 -16.19
C CYS A 51 -6.78 -10.29 -16.49
N ASN A 52 -5.75 -10.97 -16.00
CA ASN A 52 -5.63 -12.42 -16.00
C ASN A 52 -5.67 -12.93 -14.56
N GLY A 53 -6.88 -13.05 -14.01
CA GLY A 53 -7.05 -13.24 -12.57
C GLY A 53 -6.51 -12.04 -11.79
N ASP A 54 -5.67 -12.31 -10.79
CA ASP A 54 -5.11 -11.27 -9.91
C ASP A 54 -3.86 -10.55 -10.47
N GLU A 55 -3.61 -10.66 -11.79
CA GLU A 55 -2.39 -10.19 -12.45
C GLU A 55 -2.69 -9.55 -13.81
N PRO A 56 -1.79 -8.68 -14.34
CA PRO A 56 -1.89 -8.23 -15.72
C PRO A 56 -1.85 -9.38 -16.74
N THR A 57 -2.35 -9.14 -17.95
CA THR A 57 -2.29 -10.13 -19.02
C THR A 57 -0.84 -10.48 -19.40
N SER A 58 -0.62 -11.72 -19.83
CA SER A 58 0.69 -12.17 -20.33
C SER A 58 1.12 -11.36 -21.56
N CYS A 59 2.42 -11.09 -21.69
CA CYS A 59 2.92 -10.31 -22.82
C CYS A 59 3.11 -11.12 -24.10
N ILE A 60 3.17 -10.39 -25.21
CA ILE A 60 3.65 -10.84 -26.52
C ILE A 60 4.96 -10.09 -26.84
N PRO A 61 6.10 -10.78 -27.05
CA PRO A 61 6.32 -12.20 -26.79
C PRO A 61 6.23 -12.52 -25.29
N LYS A 62 6.12 -13.81 -24.94
CA LYS A 62 6.07 -14.24 -23.53
C LYS A 62 7.45 -14.07 -22.87
N LEU A 63 7.51 -13.32 -21.77
CA LEU A 63 8.69 -13.27 -20.91
C LEU A 63 8.77 -14.55 -20.07
N THR A 64 9.95 -15.16 -19.94
CA THR A 64 10.14 -16.40 -19.17
C THR A 64 11.11 -16.25 -18.01
N LYS A 65 11.99 -15.24 -18.04
CA LYS A 65 12.96 -14.94 -16.99
C LYS A 65 13.34 -13.46 -16.99
N ILE A 66 13.72 -12.94 -15.84
CA ILE A 66 14.28 -11.58 -15.71
C ILE A 66 15.79 -11.67 -15.87
N THR A 67 16.34 -10.98 -16.87
CA THR A 67 17.78 -10.96 -17.16
C THR A 67 18.35 -9.55 -17.03
N SER A 68 19.67 -9.46 -16.90
CA SER A 68 20.38 -8.19 -16.68
C SER A 68 20.25 -7.22 -17.86
N ASP A 69 20.15 -7.75 -19.08
CA ASP A 69 20.02 -7.00 -20.34
C ASP A 69 18.63 -6.38 -20.56
N LEU A 70 17.62 -6.80 -19.79
CA LEU A 70 16.30 -6.19 -19.88
C LEU A 70 16.34 -4.71 -19.45
N VAL A 71 15.76 -3.87 -20.30
CA VAL A 71 15.65 -2.42 -20.10
C VAL A 71 14.21 -2.06 -19.80
N VAL A 72 13.98 -1.31 -18.72
CA VAL A 72 12.64 -0.81 -18.37
C VAL A 72 12.21 0.30 -19.33
N LYS A 73 10.96 0.27 -19.81
CA LYS A 73 10.37 1.30 -20.68
C LYS A 73 10.35 2.66 -19.98
N ASP A 74 10.63 3.74 -20.70
CA ASP A 74 10.65 5.10 -20.13
C ASP A 74 9.32 5.52 -19.50
N LYS A 75 8.18 5.02 -20.01
CA LYS A 75 6.84 5.33 -19.49
C LYS A 75 6.65 4.95 -18.01
N TYR A 76 7.51 4.10 -17.46
CA TYR A 76 7.48 3.66 -16.06
C TYR A 76 8.52 4.35 -15.18
N LYS A 77 9.53 5.00 -15.76
CA LYS A 77 10.54 5.74 -14.99
C LYS A 77 9.89 6.98 -14.38
N CYS A 78 9.99 7.10 -13.06
CA CYS A 78 9.40 8.18 -12.29
C CYS A 78 7.98 8.56 -12.70
N SER A 79 7.11 7.55 -12.78
CA SER A 79 5.77 7.67 -13.36
C SER A 79 4.79 6.85 -12.57
N ILE A 80 3.61 7.43 -12.28
CA ILE A 80 2.52 6.75 -11.58
C ILE A 80 2.05 5.50 -12.33
N LYS A 81 2.25 5.45 -13.65
CA LYS A 81 1.95 4.29 -14.50
C LYS A 81 2.65 3.00 -14.03
N LEU A 82 3.76 3.13 -13.31
CA LEU A 82 4.40 1.97 -12.68
C LEU A 82 3.44 1.30 -11.70
N PHE A 83 2.82 2.07 -10.82
CA PHE A 83 1.88 1.58 -9.82
C PHE A 83 0.57 1.13 -10.45
N ASP A 84 0.07 1.89 -11.44
CA ASP A 84 -1.08 1.46 -12.23
C ASP A 84 -0.88 0.05 -12.78
N TYR A 85 0.33 -0.30 -13.24
CA TYR A 85 0.64 -1.62 -13.75
C TYR A 85 0.96 -2.69 -12.67
N VAL A 86 1.79 -2.38 -11.66
CA VAL A 86 2.22 -3.41 -10.69
C VAL A 86 1.16 -3.72 -9.62
N TYR A 87 0.23 -2.80 -9.40
CA TYR A 87 -0.89 -2.94 -8.47
C TYR A 87 -2.24 -3.21 -9.15
N SER A 88 -2.32 -3.27 -10.49
CA SER A 88 -3.56 -3.62 -11.18
C SER A 88 -4.02 -5.04 -10.88
N CYS A 89 -5.32 -5.27 -11.11
CA CYS A 89 -5.98 -6.58 -11.10
C CYS A 89 -6.03 -7.27 -9.74
N ARG A 90 -5.57 -6.61 -8.66
CA ARG A 90 -5.54 -7.17 -7.31
C ARG A 90 -5.96 -6.12 -6.30
N LEU A 91 -6.28 -6.55 -5.07
CA LEU A 91 -6.71 -5.62 -4.01
C LEU A 91 -7.92 -4.77 -4.44
N ASP A 92 -8.79 -5.36 -5.25
CA ASP A 92 -9.95 -4.72 -5.88
C ASP A 92 -9.62 -3.57 -6.85
N ASN A 93 -8.34 -3.41 -7.23
CA ASN A 93 -7.94 -2.52 -8.31
C ASN A 93 -8.35 -3.13 -9.66
N GLY A 94 -8.81 -2.28 -10.58
CA GLY A 94 -9.06 -2.64 -11.97
C GLY A 94 -7.79 -2.87 -12.79
N THR A 95 -7.97 -2.80 -14.10
CA THR A 95 -6.92 -3.01 -15.11
C THR A 95 -5.83 -1.95 -15.00
N PRO A 96 -4.65 -2.15 -15.61
CA PRO A 96 -3.62 -1.11 -15.63
C PRO A 96 -4.13 0.27 -16.11
N ASN A 97 -5.00 0.29 -17.13
CA ASN A 97 -5.56 1.55 -17.64
C ASN A 97 -6.67 2.16 -16.77
N SER A 98 -7.18 1.45 -15.75
CA SER A 98 -8.15 2.05 -14.81
C SER A 98 -7.52 3.14 -13.92
N GLY A 99 -6.19 3.15 -13.81
CA GLY A 99 -5.45 4.06 -12.93
C GLY A 99 -5.60 3.74 -11.44
N ASP A 100 -6.24 2.62 -11.09
CA ASP A 100 -6.51 2.27 -9.69
C ASP A 100 -5.22 2.03 -8.89
N GLY A 101 -4.19 1.46 -9.51
CA GLY A 101 -2.92 1.18 -8.83
C GLY A 101 -2.25 2.44 -8.29
N GLY A 102 -2.23 3.52 -9.06
CA GLY A 102 -1.75 4.83 -8.63
C GLY A 102 -2.74 5.60 -7.75
N ARG A 103 -4.04 5.53 -8.07
CA ARG A 103 -5.12 6.19 -7.30
C ARG A 103 -5.15 5.68 -5.87
N PHE A 104 -4.98 4.37 -5.66
CA PHE A 104 -5.01 3.70 -4.36
C PHE A 104 -3.63 3.19 -3.90
N ARG A 105 -2.56 3.89 -4.29
CA ARG A 105 -1.19 3.68 -3.77
C ARG A 105 -1.12 3.87 -2.25
N GLY A 106 -0.07 3.32 -1.62
CA GLY A 106 0.15 3.44 -0.17
C GLY A 106 0.13 4.89 0.32
N ARG A 107 -0.78 5.20 1.27
CA ARG A 107 -0.82 6.50 1.99
C ARG A 107 -1.04 6.33 3.50
N ALA A 108 -0.89 7.43 4.24
CA ALA A 108 -0.96 7.53 5.70
C ALA A 108 0.12 6.72 6.43
N PHE A 109 0.10 6.72 7.77
CA PHE A 109 1.12 6.05 8.58
C PHE A 109 1.11 4.51 8.49
N LEU A 110 -0.02 3.91 8.09
CA LEU A 110 -0.16 2.46 7.89
C LEU A 110 0.01 2.01 6.43
N HIS A 111 0.35 2.90 5.50
CA HIS A 111 0.53 2.60 4.07
C HIS A 111 -0.64 1.78 3.47
N LEU A 112 -1.86 2.29 3.66
CA LEU A 112 -3.07 1.67 3.13
C LEU A 112 -2.98 1.60 1.60
N THR A 113 -2.98 0.38 1.04
CA THR A 113 -2.73 0.14 -0.39
C THR A 113 -3.83 -0.72 -1.00
N GLY A 114 -4.32 -0.33 -2.18
CA GLY A 114 -5.37 -1.01 -2.94
C GLY A 114 -6.78 -0.50 -2.65
N LYS A 115 -7.66 -0.53 -3.65
CA LYS A 115 -9.04 -0.04 -3.59
C LYS A 115 -9.82 -0.65 -2.44
N GLU A 116 -9.61 -1.94 -2.16
CA GLU A 116 -10.21 -2.64 -1.02
C GLU A 116 -9.91 -1.92 0.29
N LYS A 117 -8.66 -1.50 0.54
CA LYS A 117 -8.27 -0.79 1.78
C LYS A 117 -8.82 0.62 1.83
N TYR A 118 -9.00 1.28 0.69
CA TYR A 118 -9.65 2.57 0.64
C TYR A 118 -11.17 2.48 0.90
N LYS A 119 -11.83 1.40 0.46
CA LYS A 119 -13.23 1.08 0.83
C LYS A 119 -13.37 0.82 2.33
N ASP A 120 -12.46 0.04 2.89
CA ASP A 120 -12.40 -0.19 4.35
C ASP A 120 -12.22 1.14 5.09
N LEU A 121 -11.23 1.95 4.70
CA LEU A 121 -10.99 3.26 5.31
C LEU A 121 -12.22 4.14 5.26
N GLN A 122 -12.89 4.25 4.11
CA GLN A 122 -14.11 5.04 3.97
C GLN A 122 -15.20 4.59 4.93
N THR A 123 -15.45 3.30 5.00
CA THR A 123 -16.46 2.73 5.90
C THR A 123 -16.12 3.07 7.35
N ASN A 124 -14.87 2.83 7.74
CA ASN A 124 -14.40 3.02 9.11
C ASN A 124 -14.37 4.50 9.52
N TRP A 125 -13.95 5.38 8.61
CA TRP A 125 -13.97 6.82 8.81
C TRP A 125 -15.41 7.30 9.01
N ASN A 126 -16.33 6.91 8.12
CA ASN A 126 -17.72 7.37 8.17
C ASN A 126 -18.49 6.81 9.38
N THR A 127 -18.09 5.65 9.91
CA THR A 127 -18.58 5.13 11.19
C THR A 127 -17.99 5.88 12.39
N THR A 128 -16.71 6.27 12.32
CA THR A 128 -16.03 6.96 13.43
C THR A 128 -16.38 8.45 13.51
N PHE A 129 -16.63 9.08 12.36
CA PHE A 129 -16.89 10.51 12.21
C PHE A 129 -18.19 10.74 11.39
N PRO A 130 -19.37 10.45 11.97
CA PRO A 130 -20.65 10.47 11.23
C PRO A 130 -21.02 11.85 10.68
N ASP A 131 -20.56 12.93 11.30
CA ASP A 131 -20.82 14.32 10.89
C ASP A 131 -19.78 14.87 9.90
N ASN A 132 -18.72 14.11 9.60
CA ASN A 132 -17.65 14.49 8.67
C ASN A 132 -17.32 13.32 7.73
N LYS A 133 -18.34 12.86 7.00
CA LYS A 133 -18.17 11.76 6.05
C LYS A 133 -17.24 12.14 4.90
N LYS A 134 -16.47 11.16 4.43
CA LYS A 134 -15.54 11.27 3.32
C LYS A 134 -15.82 10.19 2.29
N ASP A 135 -15.53 10.51 1.03
CA ASP A 135 -15.42 9.53 -0.05
C ASP A 135 -13.95 9.44 -0.45
N PHE A 136 -13.40 8.25 -0.31
CA PHE A 136 -12.02 7.93 -0.64
C PHE A 136 -11.91 7.11 -1.92
N THR A 137 -13.03 6.68 -2.50
CA THR A 137 -13.09 5.62 -3.52
C THR A 137 -13.49 6.14 -4.89
N CYS A 138 -14.17 7.28 -4.97
CA CYS A 138 -14.61 7.83 -6.24
C CYS A 138 -13.44 8.36 -7.09
N ASP A 139 -13.67 8.42 -8.39
CA ASP A 139 -12.73 8.95 -9.38
C ASP A 139 -13.10 10.40 -9.75
N SER A 140 -12.88 11.30 -8.80
CA SER A 140 -13.04 12.74 -9.00
C SER A 140 -11.91 13.51 -8.32
N ASP A 141 -11.69 14.74 -8.75
CA ASP A 141 -10.72 15.65 -8.12
C ASP A 141 -11.03 15.88 -6.64
N ALA A 142 -12.32 15.86 -6.24
CA ALA A 142 -12.72 16.00 -4.85
C ALA A 142 -12.30 14.78 -4.00
N CYS A 143 -12.43 13.57 -4.55
CA CYS A 143 -11.94 12.36 -3.89
C CYS A 143 -10.41 12.32 -3.88
N GLU A 144 -9.73 12.81 -4.93
CA GLU A 144 -8.26 12.89 -4.89
C GLU A 144 -7.77 13.91 -3.86
N ALA A 145 -8.39 15.10 -3.78
CA ALA A 145 -8.10 16.06 -2.73
C ALA A 145 -8.28 15.45 -1.33
N THR A 146 -9.32 14.64 -1.15
CA THR A 146 -9.54 13.90 0.11
C THR A 146 -8.43 12.88 0.39
N ARG A 147 -7.98 12.12 -0.61
CA ARG A 147 -6.87 11.16 -0.46
C ARG A 147 -5.54 11.86 -0.24
N GLU A 148 -5.31 13.04 -0.80
CA GLU A 148 -4.09 13.82 -0.58
C GLU A 148 -3.97 14.33 0.86
N LEU A 149 -5.08 14.55 1.58
CA LEU A 149 -5.06 14.83 3.02
C LEU A 149 -4.39 13.72 3.83
N LEU A 150 -4.38 12.47 3.35
CA LEU A 150 -3.66 11.36 4.01
C LEU A 150 -2.13 11.54 4.01
N ILE A 151 -1.63 12.54 3.29
CA ILE A 151 -0.21 12.86 3.13
C ILE A 151 0.08 14.28 3.59
N THR A 152 -0.81 15.23 3.33
CA THR A 152 -0.59 16.66 3.58
C THR A 152 -1.08 17.13 4.95
N ASP A 153 -1.97 16.38 5.60
CA ASP A 153 -2.50 16.67 6.93
C ASP A 153 -2.14 15.54 7.89
N LEU A 154 -1.27 15.84 8.86
CA LEU A 154 -0.77 14.85 9.82
C LEU A 154 -1.87 14.34 10.75
N ASP A 155 -2.80 15.19 11.15
CA ASP A 155 -3.92 14.80 12.01
C ASP A 155 -4.86 13.89 11.24
N PHE A 156 -5.15 14.22 9.98
CA PHE A 156 -5.98 13.39 9.11
C PHE A 156 -5.33 12.03 8.82
N ALA A 157 -4.02 11.99 8.56
CA ALA A 157 -3.26 10.76 8.36
C ALA A 157 -3.24 9.88 9.62
N MET A 158 -3.08 10.49 10.80
CA MET A 158 -3.12 9.79 12.09
C MET A 158 -4.52 9.26 12.42
N GLN A 159 -5.55 10.09 12.26
CA GLN A 159 -6.96 9.72 12.45
C GLN A 159 -7.35 8.56 11.54
N SER A 160 -6.93 8.59 10.27
CA SER A 160 -7.16 7.51 9.32
C SER A 160 -6.51 6.21 9.75
N SER A 161 -5.29 6.27 10.27
CA SER A 161 -4.56 5.11 10.79
C SER A 161 -5.21 4.54 12.06
N LEU A 162 -5.71 5.40 12.95
CA LEU A 162 -6.44 5.00 14.15
C LEU A 162 -7.84 4.43 13.83
N ALA A 163 -8.53 4.99 12.85
CA ALA A 163 -9.83 4.47 12.39
C ALA A 163 -9.68 3.04 11.85
N PHE A 164 -8.63 2.78 11.05
CA PHE A 164 -8.31 1.43 10.60
C PHE A 164 -7.90 0.51 11.76
N TRP A 165 -7.04 0.98 12.68
CA TRP A 165 -6.65 0.21 13.87
C TRP A 165 -7.85 -0.24 14.71
N LYS A 166 -8.83 0.67 14.90
CA LYS A 166 -10.08 0.40 15.61
C LYS A 166 -10.94 -0.64 14.89
N SER A 167 -11.09 -0.54 13.56
CA SER A 167 -11.98 -1.42 12.80
C SER A 167 -11.52 -2.87 12.77
N VAL A 168 -10.20 -3.09 12.77
CA VAL A 168 -9.65 -4.44 12.85
C VAL A 168 -9.60 -4.98 14.29
N ASN A 169 -10.18 -4.25 15.26
CA ASN A 169 -10.19 -4.58 16.68
C ASN A 169 -8.80 -4.89 17.25
N ALA A 170 -7.74 -4.22 16.77
CA ALA A 170 -6.37 -4.57 17.14
C ALA A 170 -6.09 -4.42 18.65
N ASN A 171 -6.86 -3.60 19.36
CA ASN A 171 -6.78 -3.49 20.83
C ASN A 171 -7.03 -4.81 21.56
N THR A 172 -7.86 -5.72 21.02
CA THR A 172 -8.13 -7.03 21.67
C THR A 172 -6.92 -7.96 21.62
N LEU A 173 -5.99 -7.72 20.70
CA LEU A 173 -4.74 -8.46 20.54
C LEU A 173 -3.55 -7.77 21.22
N ALA A 174 -3.67 -6.48 21.50
CA ALA A 174 -2.61 -5.63 22.03
C ALA A 174 -2.59 -5.57 23.58
N THR A 175 -2.88 -6.68 24.25
CA THR A 175 -3.04 -6.76 25.72
C THR A 175 -1.72 -6.99 26.46
N THR A 176 -0.75 -7.67 25.84
CA THR A 176 0.62 -7.88 26.33
C THR A 176 1.62 -7.35 25.31
N VAL A 177 2.89 -7.17 25.68
CA VAL A 177 3.98 -6.83 24.73
C VAL A 177 4.99 -7.97 24.70
N ASP A 178 4.70 -8.97 23.87
CA ASP A 178 5.55 -10.12 23.61
C ASP A 178 5.53 -10.44 22.10
N ASP A 179 6.36 -11.39 21.69
CA ASP A 179 6.52 -11.72 20.27
C ASP A 179 5.23 -12.26 19.63
N ASP A 180 4.41 -12.98 20.38
CA ASP A 180 3.17 -13.60 19.91
C ASP A 180 2.08 -12.54 19.72
N SER A 181 1.90 -11.65 20.70
CA SER A 181 0.94 -10.55 20.58
C SER A 181 1.31 -9.59 19.45
N ILE A 182 2.61 -9.30 19.26
CA ILE A 182 3.10 -8.46 18.17
C ILE A 182 2.83 -9.12 16.81
N GLU A 183 3.05 -10.44 16.69
CA GLU A 183 2.76 -11.16 15.45
C GLU A 183 1.26 -11.17 15.13
N LYS A 184 0.40 -11.45 16.12
CA LYS A 184 -1.06 -11.42 15.97
C LYS A 184 -1.56 -10.07 15.50
N VAL A 185 -1.09 -8.99 16.13
CA VAL A 185 -1.39 -7.61 15.69
C VAL A 185 -0.89 -7.38 14.26
N SER A 186 0.34 -7.80 13.94
CA SER A 186 0.95 -7.57 12.61
C SER A 186 0.15 -8.24 11.49
N ARG A 187 -0.31 -9.48 11.70
CA ARG A 187 -1.15 -10.21 10.74
C ARG A 187 -2.50 -9.52 10.56
N LYS A 188 -3.07 -8.99 11.63
CA LYS A 188 -4.37 -8.31 11.61
C LYS A 188 -4.32 -6.95 10.90
N VAL A 189 -3.24 -6.19 11.11
CA VAL A 189 -3.07 -4.84 10.55
C VAL A 189 -2.55 -4.88 9.10
N ASN A 190 -1.61 -5.78 8.78
CA ASN A 190 -0.90 -5.75 7.49
C ASN A 190 -1.18 -6.96 6.60
N GLY A 191 -2.08 -7.86 7.01
CA GLY A 191 -2.43 -9.07 6.26
C GLY A 191 -1.34 -10.15 6.24
N GLY A 192 -0.26 -10.00 7.01
CA GLY A 192 0.83 -10.99 7.06
C GLY A 192 2.00 -10.62 7.96
N PRO A 193 3.07 -11.46 8.01
CA PRO A 193 4.24 -11.25 8.84
C PRO A 193 5.32 -10.35 8.18
N ASN A 194 4.99 -9.61 7.12
CA ASN A 194 5.93 -8.73 6.42
C ASN A 194 6.49 -7.68 7.39
N GLY A 195 7.82 -7.56 7.47
CA GLY A 195 8.50 -6.62 8.38
C GLY A 195 8.44 -7.00 9.87
N LEU A 196 8.02 -8.21 10.24
CA LEU A 196 7.84 -8.62 11.64
C LEU A 196 9.06 -8.37 12.56
N PRO A 197 10.32 -8.61 12.15
CA PRO A 197 11.48 -8.30 13.00
C PRO A 197 11.57 -6.81 13.40
N GLN A 198 11.29 -5.92 12.46
CA GLN A 198 11.29 -4.47 12.71
C GLN A 198 10.12 -4.09 13.61
N ARG A 199 8.92 -4.63 13.36
CA ARG A 199 7.74 -4.41 14.23
C ARG A 199 8.00 -4.86 15.66
N LYS A 200 8.63 -6.01 15.86
CA LYS A 200 9.03 -6.51 17.19
C LYS A 200 9.96 -5.53 17.89
N THR A 201 10.98 -5.07 17.17
CA THR A 201 11.96 -4.10 17.70
C THR A 201 11.29 -2.79 18.10
N LEU A 202 10.49 -2.21 17.20
CA LEU A 202 9.86 -0.90 17.41
C LEU A 202 8.76 -0.95 18.49
N THR A 203 7.93 -1.99 18.52
CA THR A 203 6.90 -2.14 19.56
C THR A 203 7.52 -2.26 20.95
N LYS A 204 8.57 -3.09 21.12
CA LYS A 204 9.26 -3.25 22.41
C LYS A 204 9.97 -1.96 22.83
N LYS A 205 10.59 -1.24 21.89
CA LYS A 205 11.19 0.07 22.16
C LYS A 205 10.14 1.08 22.62
N ALA A 206 9.01 1.17 21.91
CA ALA A 206 7.91 2.06 22.28
C ALA A 206 7.34 1.70 23.66
N TYR A 207 7.16 0.42 23.96
CA TYR A 207 6.70 -0.04 25.28
C TYR A 207 7.65 0.37 26.40
N ASN A 208 8.96 0.19 26.21
CA ASN A 208 9.96 0.55 27.21
C ASN A 208 10.07 2.05 27.48
N LEU A 209 9.69 2.90 26.52
CA LEU A 209 9.69 4.36 26.68
C LEU A 209 8.40 4.90 27.32
N LEU A 210 7.28 4.19 27.17
CA LEU A 210 5.96 4.63 27.63
C LEU A 210 5.54 4.06 28.98
N LYS A 211 6.29 3.09 29.51
CA LYS A 211 6.02 2.44 30.79
C LYS A 211 6.46 3.28 31.99
#